data_AF-A0A939CKB6-F1
#
_entry.id   AF-A0A939CKB6-F1
#
_cell.length_a   1.000
_cell.length_b   1.000
_cell.length_c   1.000
_cell.angle_alpha   90.00
_cell.angle_beta   90.00
_cell.angle_gamma   90.00
#
_symmetry.space_group_name_H-M   'P 1'
#
loop_
_entity.id
_entity.type
_entity.pdbx_description
1 polymer ?
#
loop_
_entity_poly.entity_id
_entity_poly.type
_entity_poly.pdbx_seq_one_letter_code
_entity_poly.pdbx_strand_id
1 'polypeptide(L)'
;MINEPIPKYAPGAWGSPFPLLHTAVGFGCKVYVELLISMNADVNNVSSEGLRPLDFAYRKDIAAFLIVKGANINATNDKGLTALHYKAQINTKEGKARIHLKDILETSEFLISKGANINAKDHNGKTPLAYAKSINFQEMIRLLKSYGGQE
;
A
#
# COMPACT_ATOMS: atom_id res chain seq x y z
N MET A 1 -6.56 14.33 31.90
CA MET A 1 -5.81 14.41 30.63
C MET A 1 -4.54 13.60 30.80
N ILE A 2 -4.54 12.33 30.39
CA ILE A 2 -3.35 11.48 30.44
C ILE A 2 -2.49 11.81 29.22
N ASN A 3 -1.45 12.60 29.45
CA ASN A 3 -0.51 13.06 28.44
C ASN A 3 0.76 12.20 28.52
N GLU A 4 0.60 10.88 28.59
CA GLU A 4 1.73 9.96 28.55
C GLU A 4 2.01 9.54 27.11
N PRO A 5 3.28 9.53 26.66
CA PRO A 5 3.63 9.05 25.34
C PRO A 5 3.23 7.57 25.23
N ILE A 6 2.49 7.25 24.18
CA ILE A 6 2.08 5.87 23.87
C ILE A 6 3.35 5.00 23.89
N PRO A 7 3.40 3.90 24.67
CA PRO A 7 4.60 3.08 24.77
C PRO A 7 5.07 2.63 23.39
N LYS A 8 6.38 2.72 23.13
CA LYS A 8 6.98 2.10 21.94
C LYS A 8 6.90 0.58 22.12
N TYR A 9 5.81 -0.04 21.67
CA TYR A 9 5.65 -1.49 21.72
C TYR A 9 6.67 -2.16 20.78
N ALA A 10 7.04 -3.42 21.05
CA ALA A 10 7.92 -4.21 20.17
C ALA A 10 7.11 -4.89 19.04
N PRO A 11 7.70 -5.14 17.86
CA PRO A 11 7.02 -5.88 16.79
C PRO A 11 6.68 -7.31 17.25
N GLY A 12 5.41 -7.72 17.15
CA GLY A 12 5.00 -9.13 17.25
C GLY A 12 4.15 -9.56 18.46
N ALA A 13 3.88 -8.70 19.44
CA ALA A 13 2.97 -9.06 20.54
C ALA A 13 1.49 -8.84 20.15
N TRP A 14 0.65 -9.86 20.34
CA TRP A 14 -0.82 -9.77 20.30
C TRP A 14 -1.27 -8.72 21.34
N GLY A 15 -1.43 -7.47 20.91
CA GLY A 15 -1.69 -6.33 21.78
C GLY A 15 -0.99 -5.02 21.39
N SER A 16 -0.10 -5.02 20.38
CA SER A 16 0.45 -3.74 19.89
C SER A 16 -0.50 -3.04 18.89
N PRO A 17 -0.58 -1.69 18.89
CA PRO A 17 -1.38 -0.93 17.93
C PRO A 17 -0.87 -1.02 16.47
N PHE A 18 0.25 -1.71 16.23
CA PHE A 18 0.98 -1.71 14.95
C PHE A 18 0.23 -2.29 13.73
N PRO A 19 -0.61 -3.34 13.85
CA PRO A 19 -1.38 -3.86 12.71
C PRO A 19 -2.67 -3.09 12.44
N LEU A 20 -3.12 -2.22 13.36
CA LEU A 20 -4.50 -1.74 13.33
C LEU A 20 -4.76 -0.79 12.15
N LEU A 21 -3.82 0.12 11.87
CA LEU A 21 -3.92 1.02 10.71
C LEU A 21 -3.84 0.24 9.38
N HIS A 22 -2.89 -0.69 9.24
CA HIS A 22 -2.78 -1.58 8.09
C HIS A 22 -4.08 -2.33 7.82
N THR A 23 -4.67 -2.89 8.89
CA THR A 23 -5.92 -3.66 8.83
C THR A 23 -7.10 -2.78 8.43
N ALA A 24 -7.25 -1.60 9.04
CA ALA A 24 -8.31 -0.64 8.70
C ALA A 24 -8.21 -0.18 7.23
N VAL A 25 -7.00 0.07 6.75
CA VAL A 25 -6.73 0.44 5.35
C VAL A 25 -7.07 -0.72 4.41
N GLY A 26 -6.60 -1.93 4.69
CA GLY A 26 -6.84 -3.12 3.86
C GLY A 26 -8.32 -3.51 3.77
N PHE A 27 -9.09 -3.30 4.84
CA PHE A 27 -10.55 -3.48 4.82
C PHE A 27 -11.32 -2.31 4.19
N GLY A 28 -10.64 -1.21 3.85
CA GLY A 28 -11.27 -0.05 3.24
C GLY A 28 -12.15 0.75 4.20
N CYS A 29 -11.93 0.67 5.51
CA CYS A 29 -12.75 1.37 6.50
C CYS A 29 -12.17 2.76 6.82
N LYS A 30 -12.55 3.75 6.01
CA LYS A 30 -12.05 5.13 6.12
C LYS A 30 -12.24 5.74 7.51
N VAL A 31 -13.38 5.48 8.17
CA VAL A 31 -13.67 5.99 9.52
C VAL A 31 -12.63 5.52 10.54
N TYR A 32 -12.25 4.24 10.51
CA TYR A 32 -11.19 3.73 11.39
C TYR A 32 -9.81 4.29 11.01
N VAL A 33 -9.52 4.46 9.71
CA VAL A 33 -8.27 5.07 9.27
C VAL A 33 -8.13 6.50 9.81
N GLU A 34 -9.18 7.31 9.69
CA GLU A 34 -9.23 8.68 10.20
C GLU A 34 -9.10 8.74 11.72
N LEU A 35 -9.82 7.87 12.44
CA LEU A 35 -9.75 7.76 13.90
C LEU A 35 -8.36 7.37 14.40
N LEU A 36 -7.72 6.38 13.77
CA LEU A 36 -6.39 5.93 14.21
C LEU A 36 -5.34 7.02 13.98
N ILE A 37 -5.39 7.70 12.84
CA ILE A 37 -4.48 8.81 12.55
C ILE A 37 -4.74 10.00 13.48
N SER A 38 -6.00 10.26 13.88
CA SER A 38 -6.30 11.30 14.89
C SER A 38 -5.80 10.95 16.28
N MET A 39 -5.65 9.65 16.60
CA MET A 39 -5.01 9.12 17.80
C MET A 39 -3.47 8.98 17.66
N ASN A 40 -2.85 9.76 16.76
CA ASN A 40 -1.41 9.77 16.52
C ASN A 40 -0.81 8.44 16.01
N ALA A 41 -1.60 7.60 15.33
CA ALA A 41 -1.02 6.46 14.61
C ALA A 41 -0.06 6.95 13.51
N ASP A 42 1.15 6.37 13.48
CA ASP A 42 2.14 6.68 12.45
C ASP A 42 1.70 6.13 11.09
N VAL A 43 1.49 7.04 10.14
CA VAL A 43 1.04 6.77 8.77
C VAL A 43 2.08 5.98 7.95
N ASN A 44 3.34 5.98 8.37
CA ASN A 44 4.46 5.32 7.69
C ASN A 44 4.99 4.11 8.44
N ASN A 45 4.35 3.70 9.54
CA ASN A 45 4.78 2.54 10.30
C ASN A 45 4.78 1.28 9.43
N VAL A 46 5.64 0.32 9.76
CA VAL A 46 5.76 -0.94 9.02
C VAL A 46 5.10 -2.09 9.77
N SER A 47 4.48 -3.01 9.04
CA SER A 47 4.00 -4.29 9.54
C SER A 47 5.16 -5.25 9.82
N SER A 48 4.86 -6.45 10.34
CA SER A 48 5.86 -7.51 10.50
C SER A 48 6.52 -7.94 9.18
N GLU A 49 5.89 -7.66 8.04
CA GLU A 49 6.38 -7.96 6.70
C GLU A 49 7.08 -6.74 6.05
N GLY A 50 7.35 -5.68 6.83
CA GLY A 50 7.97 -4.45 6.34
C GLY A 50 7.03 -3.58 5.49
N LEU A 51 5.72 -3.87 5.49
CA LEU A 51 4.74 -3.17 4.64
C LEU A 51 4.16 -1.98 5.36
N ARG A 52 3.89 -0.90 4.62
CA ARG A 52 3.30 0.32 5.16
C ARG A 52 1.80 0.36 4.91
N PRO A 53 1.03 1.22 5.60
CA PRO A 53 -0.41 1.34 5.38
C PRO A 53 -0.76 1.60 3.91
N LEU A 54 0.02 2.42 3.21
CA LEU A 54 -0.21 2.74 1.81
C LEU A 54 -0.12 1.53 0.86
N ASP A 55 0.67 0.51 1.22
CA ASP A 55 0.81 -0.72 0.42
C ASP A 55 -0.51 -1.51 0.40
N PHE A 56 -1.28 -1.46 1.49
CA PHE A 56 -2.60 -2.08 1.62
C PHE A 56 -3.76 -1.19 1.13
N ALA A 57 -3.48 0.05 0.71
CA ALA A 57 -4.52 0.95 0.25
C ALA A 57 -4.98 0.55 -1.15
N TYR A 58 -6.14 -0.11 -1.22
CA TYR A 58 -6.80 -0.49 -2.47
C TYR A 58 -7.86 0.50 -2.92
N ARG A 59 -8.40 1.32 -2.01
CA ARG A 59 -9.32 2.39 -2.35
C ARG A 59 -8.56 3.70 -2.49
N LYS A 60 -8.85 4.42 -3.57
CA LYS A 60 -8.23 5.71 -3.89
C LYS A 60 -8.48 6.77 -2.81
N ASP A 61 -9.67 6.83 -2.23
CA ASP A 61 -9.99 7.83 -1.21
C ASP A 61 -9.16 7.65 0.07
N ILE A 62 -8.87 6.40 0.45
CA ILE A 62 -7.98 6.09 1.58
C ILE A 62 -6.52 6.34 1.20
N ALA A 63 -6.08 5.92 0.01
CA ALA A 63 -4.73 6.22 -0.47
C ALA A 63 -4.46 7.73 -0.50
N ALA A 64 -5.42 8.51 -1.01
CA ALA A 64 -5.37 9.97 -1.03
C ALA A 64 -5.26 10.56 0.37
N PHE A 65 -6.06 10.07 1.31
CA PHE A 65 -6.00 10.51 2.69
C PHE A 65 -4.64 10.22 3.34
N LEU A 66 -4.11 9.01 3.18
CA LEU A 66 -2.79 8.63 3.70
C LEU A 66 -1.69 9.52 3.14
N ILE A 67 -1.71 9.80 1.84
CA ILE A 67 -0.72 10.69 1.19
C ILE A 67 -0.83 12.12 1.74
N VAL A 68 -2.04 12.65 1.91
CA VAL A 68 -2.25 13.97 2.54
C VAL A 68 -1.71 13.99 3.98
N LYS A 69 -1.75 12.86 4.68
CA LYS A 69 -1.19 12.71 6.03
C LYS A 69 0.32 12.42 6.06
N GLY A 70 0.99 12.40 4.90
CA GLY A 70 2.44 12.26 4.81
C GLY A 70 2.92 10.83 4.56
N ALA A 71 2.07 9.94 4.06
CA ALA A 71 2.50 8.61 3.61
C ALA A 71 3.54 8.73 2.48
N ASN A 72 4.67 8.04 2.62
CA ASN A 72 5.70 8.02 1.59
C ASN A 72 5.29 7.09 0.43
N ILE A 73 5.01 7.69 -0.72
CA ILE A 73 4.55 7.01 -1.94
C ILE A 73 5.61 6.04 -2.51
N ASN A 74 6.89 6.39 -2.38
CA ASN A 74 8.02 5.64 -2.95
C ASN A 74 8.78 4.81 -1.91
N ALA A 75 8.16 4.62 -0.75
CA ALA A 75 8.64 3.70 0.25
C ALA A 75 8.84 2.30 -0.31
N THR A 76 9.92 1.65 0.13
CA THR A 76 10.16 0.23 -0.12
C THR A 76 10.16 -0.53 1.19
N ASN A 77 9.77 -1.81 1.12
CA ASN A 77 10.02 -2.76 2.20
C ASN A 77 11.41 -3.40 2.08
N ASP A 78 11.68 -4.41 2.91
CA ASP A 78 12.96 -5.14 2.96
C ASP A 78 13.29 -5.93 1.68
N LYS A 79 12.35 -6.02 0.73
CA LYS A 79 12.53 -6.65 -0.60
C LYS A 79 12.71 -5.60 -1.71
N GLY A 80 12.69 -4.31 -1.38
CA GLY A 80 12.70 -3.23 -2.37
C GLY A 80 11.35 -2.99 -3.04
N LEU A 81 10.26 -3.58 -2.53
CA LEU A 81 8.94 -3.49 -3.15
C LEU A 81 8.22 -2.22 -2.73
N THR A 82 7.67 -1.50 -3.71
CA THR A 82 6.80 -0.34 -3.54
C THR A 82 5.31 -0.72 -3.59
N ALA A 83 4.42 0.20 -3.21
CA ALA A 83 2.98 0.02 -3.33
C ALA A 83 2.50 -0.40 -4.75
N LEU A 84 3.21 0.02 -5.81
CA LEU A 84 2.90 -0.38 -7.19
C LEU A 84 3.27 -1.85 -7.46
N HIS A 85 4.37 -2.36 -6.90
CA HIS A 85 4.70 -3.79 -6.99
C HIS A 85 3.60 -4.64 -6.35
N TYR A 86 3.13 -4.23 -5.16
CA TYR A 86 2.03 -4.92 -4.47
C TYR A 86 0.77 -4.97 -5.31
N LYS A 87 0.35 -3.84 -5.88
CA LYS A 87 -0.82 -3.76 -6.76
C LYS A 87 -0.64 -4.62 -8.01
N ALA A 88 0.57 -4.71 -8.55
CA ALA A 88 0.89 -5.50 -9.74
C ALA A 88 0.95 -7.02 -9.50
N GLN A 89 1.12 -7.48 -8.26
CA GLN A 89 1.16 -8.91 -7.92
C GLN A 89 -0.16 -9.47 -7.36
N ILE A 90 -1.20 -8.65 -7.24
CA ILE A 90 -2.49 -9.10 -6.70
C ILE A 90 -3.22 -9.90 -7.76
N ASN A 91 -3.41 -11.18 -7.47
CA ASN A 91 -4.23 -12.06 -8.27
C ASN A 91 -5.66 -12.06 -7.72
N THR A 92 -6.60 -11.45 -8.46
CA THR A 92 -8.03 -11.42 -8.08
C THR A 92 -8.78 -12.70 -8.43
N LYS A 93 -8.13 -13.69 -9.08
CA LYS A 93 -8.78 -14.94 -9.53
C LYS A 93 -9.02 -15.95 -8.41
N GLU A 94 -8.22 -15.91 -7.35
CA GLU A 94 -8.51 -16.69 -6.15
C GLU A 94 -9.48 -15.88 -5.30
N GLY A 95 -10.69 -16.40 -5.07
CA GLY A 95 -11.83 -15.74 -4.42
C GLY A 95 -11.64 -15.27 -2.97
N LYS A 96 -10.55 -14.55 -2.71
CA LYS A 96 -10.11 -13.99 -1.43
C LYS A 96 -10.31 -12.49 -1.32
N ALA A 97 -10.66 -11.79 -2.39
CA ALA A 97 -10.56 -10.33 -2.40
C ALA A 97 -11.93 -9.64 -2.29
N ARG A 98 -12.20 -9.04 -1.13
CA ARG A 98 -13.14 -7.89 -1.00
C ARG A 98 -12.65 -6.64 -1.76
N ILE A 99 -11.67 -6.81 -2.65
CA ILE A 99 -10.95 -5.76 -3.38
C ILE A 99 -11.35 -5.92 -4.84
N HIS A 100 -12.03 -4.92 -5.40
CA HIS A 100 -12.38 -4.97 -6.80
C HIS A 100 -11.17 -4.65 -7.67
N LEU A 101 -11.08 -5.33 -8.82
CA LEU A 101 -10.07 -5.04 -9.83
C LEU A 101 -10.01 -3.53 -10.18
N LYS A 102 -11.19 -2.90 -10.27
CA LYS A 102 -11.32 -1.46 -10.53
C LYS A 102 -10.62 -0.61 -9.48
N ASP A 103 -10.74 -0.96 -8.21
CA ASP A 103 -10.14 -0.21 -7.10
C ASP A 103 -8.60 -0.26 -7.18
N ILE A 104 -8.05 -1.43 -7.54
CA ILE A 104 -6.61 -1.61 -7.75
C ILE A 104 -6.11 -0.71 -8.88
N LEU A 105 -6.78 -0.71 -10.03
CA LEU A 105 -6.38 0.07 -11.19
C LEU A 105 -6.51 1.58 -10.92
N GLU A 106 -7.65 2.02 -10.37
CA GLU A 106 -7.88 3.43 -10.04
C GLU A 106 -6.88 3.94 -9.00
N THR A 107 -6.57 3.13 -7.98
CA THR A 107 -5.58 3.51 -6.97
C THR A 107 -4.16 3.49 -7.55
N SER A 108 -3.83 2.54 -8.44
CA SER A 108 -2.53 2.52 -9.12
C SER A 108 -2.33 3.77 -9.98
N GLU A 109 -3.33 4.11 -10.80
CA GLU A 109 -3.35 5.32 -11.60
C GLU A 109 -3.19 6.57 -10.73
N PHE A 110 -3.92 6.62 -9.62
CA PHE A 110 -3.80 7.72 -8.66
C PHE A 110 -2.39 7.82 -8.07
N LEU A 111 -1.77 6.72 -7.65
CA LEU A 111 -0.41 6.73 -7.12
C LEU A 111 0.60 7.23 -8.16
N ILE A 112 0.47 6.79 -9.41
CA ILE A 112 1.30 7.26 -10.53
C ILE A 112 1.12 8.76 -10.72
N SER A 113 -0.12 9.26 -10.71
CA SER A 113 -0.42 10.70 -10.82
C SER A 113 0.16 11.55 -9.68
N LYS A 114 0.49 10.92 -8.54
CA LYS A 114 1.12 11.55 -7.37
C LYS A 114 2.63 11.36 -7.31
N GLY A 115 3.26 10.84 -8.36
CA GLY A 115 4.71 10.69 -8.45
C GLY A 115 5.25 9.37 -7.90
N ALA A 116 4.42 8.31 -7.87
CA ALA A 116 4.94 6.97 -7.65
C ALA A 116 5.92 6.59 -8.76
N ASN A 117 7.08 6.05 -8.38
CA ASN A 117 8.08 5.57 -9.31
C ASN A 117 7.58 4.29 -9.98
N ILE A 118 7.04 4.45 -11.20
CA ILE A 118 6.50 3.38 -12.02
C ILE A 118 7.55 2.32 -12.41
N ASN A 119 8.83 2.71 -12.42
CA ASN A 119 9.97 1.88 -12.81
C ASN A 119 10.88 1.55 -11.62
N ALA A 120 10.36 1.67 -10.39
CA ALA A 120 11.09 1.22 -9.21
C ALA A 120 11.51 -0.24 -9.39
N LYS A 121 12.75 -0.57 -9.03
CA LYS A 121 13.27 -1.94 -9.07
C LYS A 121 13.35 -2.49 -7.67
N ASP A 122 12.82 -3.69 -7.49
CA ASP A 122 13.02 -4.46 -6.26
C ASP A 122 14.48 -4.94 -6.15
N HIS A 123 14.83 -5.65 -5.07
CA HIS A 123 16.18 -6.19 -4.88
C HIS A 123 16.58 -7.24 -5.93
N ASN A 124 15.62 -7.79 -6.69
CA ASN A 124 15.86 -8.72 -7.80
C ASN A 124 15.90 -7.99 -9.16
N GLY A 125 15.85 -6.65 -9.17
CA GLY A 125 15.81 -5.85 -10.39
C GLY A 125 14.47 -5.85 -11.13
N LYS A 126 13.41 -6.41 -10.54
CA LYS A 126 12.07 -6.49 -11.15
C LYS A 126 11.29 -5.20 -10.90
N THR A 127 10.60 -4.73 -11.93
CA THR A 127 9.68 -3.58 -11.86
C THR A 127 8.23 -4.02 -11.61
N PRO A 128 7.32 -3.10 -11.24
CA PRO A 128 5.89 -3.41 -11.16
C PRO A 128 5.36 -4.03 -12.46
N LEU A 129 5.86 -3.60 -13.62
CA LEU A 129 5.48 -4.17 -14.91
C LEU A 129 5.90 -5.64 -15.04
N ALA A 130 7.10 -6.00 -14.57
CA ALA A 130 7.57 -7.39 -14.58
C ALA A 130 6.70 -8.30 -13.69
N TYR A 131 6.25 -7.79 -12.53
CA TYR A 131 5.28 -8.50 -11.67
C TYR A 131 3.92 -8.69 -12.35
N ALA A 132 3.37 -7.64 -12.96
CA ALA A 132 2.08 -7.74 -13.65
C ALA A 132 2.13 -8.76 -14.81
N LYS A 133 3.25 -8.83 -15.54
CA LYS A 133 3.48 -9.82 -16.60
C LYS A 133 3.55 -11.25 -16.07
N SER A 134 4.25 -11.49 -14.95
CA SER A 134 4.46 -12.85 -14.43
C SER A 134 3.16 -13.54 -14.01
N ILE A 135 2.16 -12.77 -13.57
CA ILE A 135 0.83 -13.28 -13.19
C ILE A 135 -0.23 -13.07 -14.29
N ASN A 136 0.16 -12.58 -15.47
CA ASN A 136 -0.73 -12.30 -16.60
C ASN A 136 -1.86 -11.30 -16.27
N PHE A 137 -1.54 -10.24 -15.52
CA PHE A 137 -2.49 -9.19 -15.14
C PHE A 137 -2.60 -8.12 -16.24
N GLN A 138 -3.41 -8.41 -17.25
CA GLN A 138 -3.49 -7.65 -18.51
C GLN A 138 -3.86 -6.17 -18.34
N GLU A 139 -4.84 -5.85 -17.49
CA GLU A 139 -5.30 -4.48 -17.28
C GLU A 139 -4.21 -3.64 -16.60
N MET A 140 -3.50 -4.21 -15.62
CA MET A 140 -2.38 -3.56 -14.97
C MET A 140 -1.19 -3.38 -15.91
N ILE A 141 -0.90 -4.37 -16.78
CA ILE A 141 0.13 -4.22 -17.82
C ILE A 141 -0.20 -3.04 -18.75
N ARG A 142 -1.46 -2.92 -19.20
CA ARG A 142 -1.90 -1.82 -20.07
C ARG A 142 -1.75 -0.48 -19.37
N LEU A 143 -2.22 -0.39 -18.12
CA LEU A 143 -2.10 0.82 -17.30
C LEU A 143 -0.64 1.23 -17.12
N LEU A 144 0.22 0.31 -16.68
CA LEU A 144 1.63 0.65 -16.46
C LEU A 144 2.31 1.09 -17.76
N LYS A 145 2.04 0.42 -18.89
CA LYS A 145 2.58 0.83 -20.20
C LYS A 145 2.08 2.20 -20.66
N SER A 146 0.80 2.54 -20.46
CA SER A 146 0.26 3.84 -20.88
C SER A 146 0.89 5.01 -20.12
N TYR A 147 1.40 4.76 -18.91
CA TYR A 147 2.11 5.73 -18.08
C TYR A 147 3.65 5.65 -18.20
N GLY A 148 4.19 4.89 -19.17
CA GLY A 148 5.64 4.81 -19.43
C GLY A 148 6.40 3.79 -18.58
N GLY A 149 5.70 2.78 -18.06
CA GLY A 149 6.29 1.65 -17.34
C GLY A 149 7.20 0.80 -18.24
N GLN A 150 8.38 0.45 -17.72
CA GLN A 150 9.45 -0.28 -18.37
C GLN A 150 9.93 -1.46 -17.50
N GLU A 151 10.83 -2.28 -18.05
CA GLU A 151 11.49 -3.39 -17.34
C GLU A 151 12.78 -2.98 -16.60
#